data_AF-A0A5P2DNA3-F1
#
_entry.id   AF-A0A5P2DNA3-F1
#
_cell.length_a   1.000
_cell.length_b   1.000
_cell.length_c   1.000
_cell.angle_alpha   90.00
_cell.angle_beta   90.00
_cell.angle_gamma   90.00
#
_symmetry.space_group_name_H-M   'P 1'
#
loop_
_entity.id
_entity.type
_entity.pdbx_description
1 polymer ?
#
loop_
_entity_poly.entity_id
_entity_poly.type
_entity_poly.pdbx_seq_one_letter_code
_entity_poly.pdbx_strand_id
1 'polypeptide(L)'
;MPLLLPLPVRPGLRPVWPPAKRVLDLVGVAILLIPLAPVLAAATALLYAATGGRPFTREAAAGLAGRPFRTWRFDTASAGRTGALLERCALDALPQLLNVARGEMSLVGPRPEARTDRPERLLVRPGMTGLWQVSARSDLPWEEMALLDRHYVENHWLGMDLAILAQTPRAAYRQRVA
;
A
#
# COMPACT_ATOMS: atom_id res chain seq x y z
N MET A 1 3.88 23.15 -12.48
CA MET A 1 4.43 21.77 -12.52
C MET A 1 3.69 21.01 -13.61
N PRO A 2 4.36 20.55 -14.67
CA PRO A 2 3.66 19.94 -15.79
C PRO A 2 3.10 18.58 -15.35
N LEU A 3 1.84 18.30 -15.71
CA LEU A 3 1.26 16.96 -15.69
C LEU A 3 2.07 16.09 -16.66
N LEU A 4 3.09 15.39 -16.15
CA LEU A 4 3.70 14.27 -16.87
C LEU A 4 2.72 13.11 -16.77
N LEU A 5 2.01 12.85 -17.89
CA LEU A 5 1.11 11.72 -18.05
C LEU A 5 1.80 10.42 -17.57
N PRO A 6 1.11 9.55 -16.82
CA PRO A 6 1.57 8.17 -16.66
C PRO A 6 1.73 7.57 -18.06
N LEU A 7 2.83 6.84 -18.29
CA LEU A 7 3.05 6.17 -19.58
C LEU A 7 1.78 5.38 -19.95
N PRO A 8 1.26 5.54 -21.18
CA PRO A 8 0.06 4.84 -21.58
C PRO A 8 0.27 3.34 -21.39
N VAL A 9 -0.68 2.70 -20.69
CA VAL A 9 -0.73 1.23 -20.59
C VAL A 9 -0.67 0.68 -22.00
N ARG A 10 0.28 -0.22 -22.27
CA ARG A 10 0.42 -0.82 -23.60
C ARG A 10 -0.94 -1.37 -24.04
N PRO A 11 -1.45 -1.02 -25.24
CA PRO A 11 -2.72 -1.55 -25.73
C PRO A 11 -2.63 -3.09 -25.80
N GLY A 12 -3.59 -3.78 -25.19
CA GLY A 12 -3.68 -5.25 -25.18
C GLY A 12 -3.57 -5.92 -23.79
N LEU A 13 -3.14 -5.17 -22.77
CA LEU A 13 -3.05 -5.66 -21.40
C LEU A 13 -4.44 -5.62 -20.70
N ARG A 14 -5.02 -6.80 -20.44
CA ARG A 14 -6.34 -6.91 -19.78
C ARG A 14 -6.19 -6.88 -18.25
N PRO A 15 -6.92 -6.01 -17.54
CA PRO A 15 -6.99 -6.05 -16.08
C PRO A 15 -7.30 -7.45 -15.56
N VAL A 16 -6.46 -7.98 -14.68
CA VAL A 16 -6.65 -9.29 -14.04
C VAL A 16 -7.04 -9.02 -12.59
N TRP A 17 -8.27 -8.58 -12.36
CA TRP A 17 -8.76 -8.30 -11.00
C TRP A 17 -10.04 -9.08 -10.69
N PRO A 18 -9.95 -10.22 -9.99
CA PRO A 18 -11.12 -11.02 -9.66
C PRO A 18 -12.09 -10.26 -8.75
N PRO A 19 -13.42 -10.34 -8.97
CA PRO A 19 -14.40 -9.72 -8.08
C PRO A 19 -14.31 -10.26 -6.64
N ALA A 20 -13.94 -11.54 -6.47
CA ALA A 20 -13.72 -12.14 -5.16
C ALA A 20 -12.62 -11.43 -4.35
N LYS A 21 -11.58 -10.93 -5.03
CA LYS A 21 -10.49 -10.17 -4.39
C LYS A 21 -11.00 -8.84 -3.82
N ARG A 22 -12.00 -8.23 -4.48
CA ARG A 22 -12.65 -7.03 -3.96
C ARG A 22 -13.44 -7.31 -2.68
N VAL A 23 -14.09 -8.46 -2.57
CA VAL A 23 -14.79 -8.86 -1.34
C VAL A 23 -13.78 -9.05 -0.21
N LEU A 24 -12.67 -9.75 -0.46
CA LEU A 24 -11.57 -9.91 0.52
C LEU A 24 -11.04 -8.55 1.01
N ASP A 25 -10.81 -7.61 0.10
CA ASP A 25 -10.36 -6.26 0.44
C ASP A 25 -11.32 -5.54 1.40
N LEU A 26 -12.62 -5.56 1.09
CA LEU A 26 -13.63 -4.85 1.89
C LEU A 26 -13.83 -5.50 3.27
N VAL A 27 -13.85 -6.84 3.32
CA VAL A 27 -13.93 -7.59 4.57
C VAL A 27 -12.69 -7.33 5.42
N GLY A 28 -11.50 -7.39 4.85
CA GLY A 28 -10.26 -7.11 5.56
C GLY A 28 -10.17 -5.65 6.04
N VAL A 29 -10.60 -4.69 5.23
CA VAL A 29 -10.73 -3.28 5.66
C VAL A 29 -11.68 -3.16 6.85
N ALA A 30 -12.86 -3.79 6.82
CA ALA A 30 -13.79 -3.74 7.95
C ALA A 30 -13.18 -4.36 9.22
N ILE A 31 -12.56 -5.53 9.10
CA ILE A 31 -11.88 -6.23 10.22
C ILE A 31 -10.77 -5.38 10.81
N LEU A 32 -9.98 -4.68 9.98
CA LEU A 32 -8.87 -3.85 10.44
C LEU A 32 -9.35 -2.50 10.99
N LEU A 33 -10.26 -1.82 10.29
CA LEU A 33 -10.65 -0.46 10.61
C LEU A 33 -11.47 -0.37 11.89
N ILE A 34 -12.34 -1.36 12.19
CA ILE A 34 -13.16 -1.35 13.41
C ILE A 34 -12.31 -1.26 14.69
N PRO A 35 -11.35 -2.18 14.95
CA PRO A 35 -10.50 -2.11 16.14
C PRO A 35 -9.44 -1.00 16.05
N LEU A 36 -9.00 -0.63 14.85
CA LEU A 36 -7.98 0.42 14.68
C LEU A 36 -8.57 1.84 14.68
N ALA A 37 -9.89 2.01 14.53
CA ALA A 37 -10.55 3.31 14.51
C ALA A 37 -10.15 4.22 15.70
N PRO A 38 -10.19 3.76 16.98
CA PRO A 38 -9.75 4.60 18.09
C PRO A 38 -8.27 4.95 18.02
N VAL A 39 -7.42 4.02 17.57
CA VAL A 39 -5.97 4.25 17.40
C VAL A 39 -5.70 5.27 16.31
N LEU A 40 -6.39 5.17 15.17
CA LEU A 40 -6.29 6.11 14.06
C LEU A 40 -6.81 7.49 14.42
N ALA A 41 -7.91 7.57 15.18
CA ALA A 41 -8.45 8.83 15.68
C ALA A 41 -7.45 9.51 16.63
N ALA A 42 -6.89 8.75 17.57
CA ALA A 42 -5.86 9.25 18.49
C ALA A 42 -4.60 9.70 17.74
N ALA A 43 -4.08 8.88 16.81
CA ALA A 43 -2.93 9.23 15.98
C ALA A 43 -3.20 10.50 15.16
N THR A 44 -4.39 10.62 14.56
CA THR A 44 -4.80 11.81 13.81
C THR A 44 -4.82 13.05 14.70
N ALA A 45 -5.38 12.97 15.92
CA ALA A 45 -5.42 14.08 16.85
C ALA A 45 -4.02 14.51 17.31
N LEU A 46 -3.15 13.54 17.65
CA LEU A 46 -1.77 13.80 18.04
C LEU A 46 -0.97 14.44 16.91
N LEU A 47 -1.12 13.94 15.69
CA LEU A 47 -0.48 14.51 14.51
C LEU A 47 -1.04 15.89 14.17
N TYR A 48 -2.34 16.11 14.31
CA TYR A 48 -2.97 17.40 14.09
C TYR A 48 -2.35 18.46 15.01
N ALA A 49 -2.18 18.13 16.30
CA ALA A 49 -1.51 19.01 17.26
C ALA A 49 -0.01 19.20 16.91
N ALA A 50 0.70 18.13 16.52
CA ALA A 50 2.14 18.18 16.27
C ALA A 50 2.53 18.89 14.95
N THR A 51 1.66 18.85 13.95
CA THR A 51 1.94 19.35 12.58
C THR A 51 1.29 20.70 12.27
N GLY A 52 0.60 21.32 13.23
CA GLY A 52 -0.14 22.56 13.00
C GLY A 52 -1.38 22.36 12.11
N GLY A 53 -2.06 21.22 12.26
CA GLY A 53 -3.33 20.92 11.62
C GLY A 53 -3.27 20.12 10.33
N ARG A 54 -2.12 19.52 9.99
CA ARG A 54 -1.91 18.76 8.74
C ARG A 54 -1.45 17.32 9.02
N PRO A 55 -2.32 16.46 9.58
CA PRO A 55 -1.93 15.12 9.99
C PRO A 55 -1.66 14.14 8.84
N PHE A 56 -1.97 14.51 7.59
CA PHE A 56 -1.88 13.59 6.44
C PHE A 56 -1.01 14.16 5.32
N THR A 57 -0.22 13.28 4.71
CA THR A 57 0.42 13.49 3.40
C THR A 57 -0.29 12.68 2.33
N ARG A 58 -0.11 13.10 1.08
CA ARG A 58 -0.62 12.38 -0.09
C ARG A 58 0.45 12.30 -1.18
N GLU A 59 0.72 11.09 -1.65
CA GLU A 59 1.71 10.84 -2.70
C GLU A 59 1.00 10.35 -3.96
N ALA A 60 1.52 10.73 -5.14
CA ALA A 60 0.97 10.29 -6.40
C ALA A 60 1.27 8.80 -6.64
N ALA A 61 0.31 8.06 -7.19
CA ALA A 61 0.45 6.67 -7.53
C ALA A 61 -0.35 6.31 -8.79
N ALA A 62 0.11 5.29 -9.51
CA ALA A 62 -0.61 4.65 -10.60
C ALA A 62 -1.37 3.42 -10.09
N GLY A 63 -2.68 3.39 -10.34
CA GLY A 63 -3.56 2.29 -10.00
C GLY A 63 -3.78 1.33 -11.17
N LEU A 64 -4.83 0.51 -11.06
CA LEU A 64 -5.24 -0.42 -12.11
C LEU A 64 -5.43 0.30 -13.45
N ALA A 65 -4.89 -0.30 -14.52
CA ALA A 65 -4.85 0.26 -15.87
C ALA A 65 -4.22 1.67 -15.93
N GLY A 66 -3.27 1.96 -15.04
CA GLY A 66 -2.54 3.23 -15.02
C GLY A 66 -3.36 4.42 -14.52
N ARG A 67 -4.53 4.19 -13.93
CA ARG A 67 -5.39 5.26 -13.40
C ARG A 67 -4.67 6.02 -12.28
N PRO A 68 -4.40 7.32 -12.43
CA PRO A 68 -3.71 8.08 -11.39
C PRO A 68 -4.60 8.24 -10.16
N PHE A 69 -4.01 8.10 -8.98
CA PHE A 69 -4.66 8.39 -7.69
C PHE A 69 -3.63 8.91 -6.69
N ARG A 70 -4.08 9.18 -5.45
CA ARG A 70 -3.20 9.62 -4.37
C ARG A 70 -3.31 8.69 -3.16
N THR A 71 -2.19 8.18 -2.69
CA THR A 71 -2.13 7.35 -1.47
C THR A 71 -2.26 8.25 -0.24
N TRP A 72 -3.01 7.79 0.77
CA TRP A 72 -3.14 8.50 2.04
C TRP A 72 -2.12 7.98 3.05
N ARG A 73 -1.37 8.86 3.69
CA ARG A 73 -0.41 8.50 4.74
C ARG A 73 -0.45 9.52 5.85
N PHE A 74 -0.01 9.14 7.05
CA PHE A 74 0.21 10.11 8.11
C PHE A 74 1.45 10.96 7.83
N ASP A 75 1.40 12.25 8.16
CA ASP A 75 2.57 13.15 8.10
C ASP A 75 3.48 12.92 9.30
N THR A 76 4.28 11.86 9.25
CA THR A 76 5.22 11.52 10.31
C THR A 76 6.49 12.37 10.26
N ALA A 77 6.92 12.79 9.05
CA ALA A 77 8.11 13.59 8.84
C ALA A 77 8.05 14.94 9.57
N SER A 78 6.88 15.59 9.57
CA SER A 78 6.68 16.88 10.22
C SER A 78 6.33 16.78 11.71
N ALA A 79 6.24 15.57 12.29
CA ALA A 79 5.65 15.34 13.61
C ALA A 79 6.66 14.93 14.72
N GLY A 80 7.97 14.98 14.43
CA GLY A 80 9.04 14.73 15.41
C GLY A 80 8.90 13.39 16.13
N ARG A 81 8.89 13.39 17.48
CA ARG A 81 8.81 12.16 18.30
C ARG A 81 7.51 11.37 18.05
N THR A 82 6.40 12.07 17.85
CA THR A 82 5.10 11.44 17.54
C THR A 82 5.18 10.71 16.20
N GLY A 83 5.77 11.36 15.19
CA GLY A 83 6.03 10.75 13.89
C GLY A 83 6.89 9.49 13.99
N ALA A 84 8.03 9.59 14.69
CA ALA A 84 8.93 8.45 14.89
C ALA A 84 8.25 7.27 15.63
N LEU A 85 7.37 7.54 16.59
CA LEU A 85 6.59 6.50 17.27
C LEU A 85 5.61 5.82 16.32
N LEU A 86 4.85 6.58 15.52
CA LEU A 86 3.89 6.02 14.57
C LEU A 86 4.59 5.20 13.47
N GLU A 87 5.76 5.66 13.03
CA GLU A 87 6.62 4.89 12.13
C GLU A 87 7.02 3.58 12.79
N ARG A 88 7.61 3.58 13.99
CA ARG A 88 8.01 2.35 14.72
C ARG A 88 6.86 1.36 14.92
N CYS A 89 5.66 1.86 15.22
CA CYS A 89 4.47 1.05 15.48
C CYS A 89 3.72 0.61 14.22
N ALA A 90 4.22 0.92 13.04
CA ALA A 90 3.60 0.56 11.78
C ALA A 90 2.28 1.22 11.41
N LEU A 91 2.00 2.38 11.99
CA LEU A 91 0.71 3.03 11.85
C LEU A 91 0.69 4.06 10.71
N ASP A 92 1.85 4.49 10.24
CA ASP A 92 2.04 5.54 9.22
C ASP A 92 1.28 5.29 7.90
N ALA A 93 1.16 4.02 7.50
CA ALA A 93 0.52 3.60 6.26
C ALA A 93 -0.97 3.26 6.39
N LEU A 94 -1.52 3.17 7.62
CA LEU A 94 -2.91 2.75 7.83
C LEU A 94 -3.96 3.67 7.18
N PRO A 95 -3.75 4.98 6.99
CA PRO A 95 -4.68 5.80 6.21
C PRO A 95 -4.92 5.29 4.77
N GLN A 96 -4.01 4.47 4.21
CA GLN A 96 -4.19 3.83 2.90
C GLN A 96 -5.38 2.84 2.88
N LEU A 97 -5.88 2.38 4.03
CA LEU A 97 -7.13 1.61 4.09
C LEU A 97 -8.30 2.37 3.44
N LEU A 98 -8.26 3.71 3.43
CA LEU A 98 -9.23 4.52 2.70
C LEU A 98 -9.10 4.36 1.17
N ASN A 99 -7.89 4.22 0.64
CA ASN A 99 -7.66 3.94 -0.79
C ASN A 99 -8.18 2.55 -1.15
N VAL A 100 -7.98 1.57 -0.26
CA VAL A 100 -8.54 0.23 -0.42
C VAL A 100 -10.06 0.31 -0.40
N ALA A 101 -10.67 0.97 0.58
CA ALA A 101 -12.12 1.16 0.64
C ALA A 101 -12.68 1.83 -0.62
N ARG A 102 -11.99 2.82 -1.19
CA ARG A 102 -12.36 3.50 -2.45
C ARG A 102 -12.14 2.66 -3.71
N GLY A 103 -11.42 1.55 -3.61
CA GLY A 103 -11.11 0.67 -4.75
C GLY A 103 -9.98 1.17 -5.64
N GLU A 104 -9.18 2.13 -5.15
CA GLU A 104 -7.97 2.62 -5.80
C GLU A 104 -6.79 1.64 -5.56
N MET A 105 -6.78 1.03 -4.38
CA MET A 105 -5.80 0.03 -3.93
C MET A 105 -6.50 -1.27 -3.53
N SER A 106 -5.68 -2.27 -3.21
CA SER A 106 -6.05 -3.51 -2.53
C SER A 106 -5.24 -3.68 -1.24
N LEU A 107 -5.66 -4.59 -0.37
CA LEU A 107 -4.82 -4.98 0.76
C LEU A 107 -3.52 -5.63 0.25
N VAL A 108 -3.61 -6.51 -0.74
CA VAL A 108 -2.47 -7.23 -1.31
C VAL A 108 -2.28 -6.91 -2.79
N GLY A 109 -1.07 -6.50 -3.14
CA GLY A 109 -0.68 -6.16 -4.51
C GLY A 109 0.74 -5.58 -4.56
N PRO A 110 1.25 -5.28 -5.77
CA PRO A 110 2.53 -4.58 -5.91
C PRO A 110 2.50 -3.21 -5.23
N ARG A 111 3.65 -2.72 -4.75
CA ARG A 111 3.71 -1.42 -4.07
C ARG A 111 3.19 -0.29 -5.00
N PRO A 112 2.45 0.71 -4.50
CA PRO A 112 2.08 1.86 -5.32
C PRO A 112 3.30 2.70 -5.71
N GLU A 113 3.40 3.06 -6.99
CA GLU A 113 4.44 3.95 -7.53
C GLU A 113 3.81 5.02 -8.40
N ALA A 114 4.32 6.25 -8.31
CA ALA A 114 3.88 7.36 -9.17
C ALA A 114 4.13 7.08 -10.65
N ARG A 115 5.29 6.46 -10.93
CA ARG A 115 5.73 6.05 -12.26
C ARG A 115 6.41 4.70 -12.11
N THR A 116 6.03 3.76 -12.97
CA THR A 116 6.66 2.45 -13.02
C THR A 116 7.24 2.23 -14.41
N ASP A 117 8.45 1.67 -14.45
CA ASP A 117 9.10 1.13 -15.64
C ASP A 117 8.57 -0.27 -16.01
N ARG A 118 7.73 -0.84 -15.13
CA ARG A 118 7.13 -2.17 -15.22
C ARG A 118 5.62 -2.09 -15.46
N PRO A 119 5.19 -1.95 -16.72
CA PRO A 119 3.77 -1.78 -17.05
C PRO A 119 2.90 -2.97 -16.61
N GLU A 120 3.47 -4.16 -16.40
CA GLU A 120 2.76 -5.32 -15.86
C GLU A 120 2.12 -5.04 -14.49
N ARG A 121 2.71 -4.18 -13.64
CA ARG A 121 2.14 -3.84 -12.33
C ARG A 121 0.82 -3.09 -12.43
N LEU A 122 0.54 -2.49 -13.58
CA LEU A 122 -0.71 -1.78 -13.87
C LEU A 122 -1.86 -2.75 -14.24
N LEU A 123 -1.59 -4.06 -14.36
CA LEU A 123 -2.60 -5.09 -14.62
C LEU A 123 -3.45 -5.44 -13.39
N VAL A 124 -2.96 -5.09 -12.21
CA VAL A 124 -3.59 -5.36 -10.92
C VAL A 124 -3.69 -4.05 -10.13
N ARG A 125 -4.47 -4.01 -9.06
CA ARG A 125 -4.44 -2.86 -8.15
C ARG A 125 -3.16 -2.93 -7.31
N PRO A 126 -2.50 -1.78 -7.04
CA PRO A 126 -1.42 -1.74 -6.08
C PRO A 126 -1.92 -2.11 -4.67
N GLY A 127 -1.02 -2.69 -3.88
CA GLY A 127 -1.27 -3.19 -2.53
C GLY A 127 -0.75 -2.29 -1.43
N MET A 128 -1.36 -2.37 -0.25
CA MET A 128 -0.74 -1.89 0.99
C MET A 128 0.43 -2.78 1.41
N THR A 129 0.28 -4.09 1.19
CA THR A 129 1.32 -5.11 1.33
C THR A 129 1.41 -5.92 0.03
N GLY A 130 2.47 -6.71 -0.14
CA GLY A 130 2.75 -7.44 -1.37
C GLY A 130 3.75 -8.54 -1.14
N LEU A 131 3.88 -9.44 -2.13
CA LEU A 131 4.72 -10.63 -2.03
C LEU A 131 6.16 -10.26 -1.70
N TRP A 132 6.77 -9.34 -2.45
CA TRP A 132 8.13 -8.93 -2.14
C TRP A 132 8.26 -8.28 -0.76
N GLN A 133 7.24 -7.55 -0.28
CA GLN A 133 7.31 -6.89 1.04
C GLN A 133 7.37 -7.90 2.18
N VAL A 134 6.69 -9.04 2.05
CA VAL A 134 6.73 -10.11 3.07
C VAL A 134 7.89 -11.09 2.87
N SER A 135 8.35 -11.23 1.63
CA SER A 135 9.54 -12.02 1.28
C SER A 135 10.86 -11.28 1.52
N ALA A 136 10.81 -9.94 1.65
CA ALA A 136 11.97 -9.09 1.86
C ALA A 136 12.75 -9.49 3.11
N ARG A 137 13.82 -10.25 2.91
CA ARG A 137 15.03 -10.23 3.73
C ARG A 137 15.76 -8.91 3.51
N SER A 138 16.51 -8.48 4.51
CA SER A 138 17.12 -7.14 4.63
C SER A 138 18.04 -6.73 3.47
N ASP A 139 18.38 -7.66 2.58
CA ASP A 139 19.45 -7.61 1.58
C ASP A 139 19.04 -8.05 0.16
N LEU A 140 17.75 -8.20 -0.12
CA LEU A 140 17.30 -8.62 -1.46
C LEU A 140 17.65 -7.58 -2.54
N PRO A 141 18.39 -7.97 -3.61
CA PRO A 141 18.63 -7.11 -4.76
C PRO A 141 17.31 -6.62 -5.39
N TRP A 142 17.33 -5.40 -5.94
CA TRP A 142 16.16 -4.79 -6.56
C TRP A 142 15.57 -5.61 -7.71
N GLU A 143 16.41 -6.35 -8.43
CA GLU A 143 15.98 -7.28 -9.48
C GLU A 143 15.12 -8.42 -8.93
N GLU A 144 15.46 -8.96 -7.76
CA GLU A 144 14.68 -10.02 -7.12
C GLU A 144 13.33 -9.51 -6.60
N MET A 145 13.28 -8.27 -6.10
CA MET A 145 12.01 -7.62 -5.72
C MET A 145 11.07 -7.51 -6.93
N ALA A 146 11.63 -7.15 -8.09
CA ALA A 146 10.89 -7.04 -9.34
C ALA A 146 10.32 -8.37 -9.82
N LEU A 147 11.09 -9.45 -9.66
CA LEU A 147 10.66 -10.80 -10.00
C LEU A 147 9.50 -11.25 -9.11
N LEU A 148 9.53 -10.93 -7.82
CA LEU A 148 8.45 -11.23 -6.88
C LEU A 148 7.17 -10.43 -7.22
N ASP A 149 7.30 -9.15 -7.58
CA ASP A 149 6.17 -8.35 -8.08
C ASP A 149 5.58 -8.94 -9.37
N ARG A 150 6.42 -9.31 -10.34
CA ARG A 150 5.97 -9.97 -11.57
C ARG A 150 5.28 -11.31 -11.28
N HIS A 151 5.89 -12.14 -10.44
CA HIS A 151 5.33 -13.43 -10.05
C HIS A 151 3.95 -13.27 -9.43
N TYR A 152 3.78 -12.27 -8.57
CA TYR A 152 2.48 -11.93 -8.00
C TYR A 152 1.47 -11.51 -9.08
N VAL A 153 1.83 -10.59 -9.97
CA VAL A 153 0.94 -10.14 -11.06
C VAL A 153 0.43 -11.32 -11.89
N GLU A 154 1.33 -12.25 -12.24
CA GLU A 154 1.03 -13.39 -13.11
C GLU A 154 0.27 -14.51 -12.40
N ASN A 155 0.50 -14.74 -11.10
CA ASN A 155 0.05 -15.95 -10.39
C ASN A 155 -0.82 -15.68 -9.17
N HIS A 156 -1.27 -14.43 -8.94
CA HIS A 156 -2.06 -14.13 -7.76
C HIS A 156 -3.37 -14.92 -7.73
N TRP A 157 -3.67 -15.43 -6.54
CA TRP A 157 -4.94 -16.08 -6.19
C TRP A 157 -5.22 -15.84 -4.71
N LEU A 158 -6.45 -16.11 -4.26
CA LEU A 158 -6.89 -15.74 -2.92
C LEU A 158 -6.05 -16.35 -1.78
N GLY A 159 -5.57 -17.58 -1.92
CA GLY A 159 -4.74 -18.20 -0.88
C GLY A 159 -3.34 -17.59 -0.81
N MET A 160 -2.77 -17.15 -1.93
CA MET A 160 -1.54 -16.35 -1.91
C MET A 160 -1.76 -15.02 -1.17
N ASP A 161 -2.89 -14.36 -1.40
CA ASP A 161 -3.22 -13.13 -0.67
C ASP A 161 -3.35 -13.36 0.84
N LEU A 162 -4.05 -14.42 1.25
CA LEU A 162 -4.19 -14.78 2.65
C LEU A 162 -2.83 -15.11 3.29
N ALA A 163 -1.97 -15.83 2.57
CA ALA A 163 -0.62 -16.13 3.04
C ALA A 163 0.22 -14.86 3.19
N ILE A 164 0.11 -13.90 2.26
CA ILE A 164 0.79 -12.61 2.36
C ILE A 164 0.27 -11.83 3.57
N LEU A 165 -1.06 -11.69 3.73
CA LEU A 165 -1.68 -10.99 4.85
C LEU A 165 -1.29 -11.58 6.21
N ALA A 166 -1.22 -12.91 6.32
CA ALA A 166 -0.79 -13.57 7.55
C ALA A 166 0.69 -13.29 7.89
N GLN A 167 1.53 -13.08 6.88
CA GLN A 167 2.96 -12.76 7.07
C GLN A 167 3.20 -11.26 7.31
N THR A 168 2.30 -10.39 6.86
CA THR A 168 2.46 -8.92 6.89
C THR A 168 2.77 -8.36 8.28
N PRO A 169 2.10 -8.74 9.39
CA PRO A 169 2.40 -8.18 10.71
C PRO A 169 3.86 -8.43 11.14
N ARG A 170 4.35 -9.65 10.88
CA ARG A 170 5.73 -10.04 11.19
C ARG A 170 6.74 -9.32 10.31
N ALA A 171 6.46 -9.19 9.01
CA ALA A 171 7.31 -8.47 8.07
C ALA A 171 7.38 -6.96 8.42
N ALA A 172 6.22 -6.36 8.70
CA ALA A 172 6.10 -4.95 9.09
C ALA A 172 6.82 -4.62 10.39
N TYR A 173 6.85 -5.55 11.35
CA TYR A 173 7.63 -5.42 12.58
C TYR A 173 9.13 -5.52 12.31
N ARG A 174 9.56 -6.54 11.55
CA ARG A 174 10.99 -6.75 11.22
C ARG A 174 11.61 -5.56 10.49
N GLN A 175 10.90 -4.98 9.53
CA GLN A 175 11.38 -3.83 8.74
C GLN A 175 11.57 -2.55 9.55
N ARG A 176 11.05 -2.49 10.78
CA ARG A 176 11.09 -1.30 11.64
C ARG A 176 11.99 -1.43 12.86
N VAL A 177 12.38 -2.65 13.19
CA VAL A 177 13.24 -2.98 14.35
C VAL A 177 14.65 -3.40 13.91
N ALA A 178 14.81 -3.86 12.66
CA ALA A 178 16.11 -4.08 12.04
C ALA A 178 16.73 -2.75 11.58
#